data_AF-A0A449G9Y0-F1
#
_entry.id   AF-A0A449G9Y0-F1
#
_cell.length_a   1.000
_cell.length_b   1.000
_cell.length_c   1.000
_cell.angle_alpha   90.00
_cell.angle_beta   90.00
_cell.angle_gamma   90.00
#
_symmetry.space_group_name_H-M   'P 1'
#
loop_
_entity.id
_entity.type
_entity.pdbx_description
1 polymer ?
#
loop_
_entity_poly.entity_id
_entity_poly.type
_entity_poly.pdbx_seq_one_letter_code
_entity_poly.pdbx_strand_id
1 'polypeptide(L)'
;MDAAVEFGRVAAGFGLRSLWFGQTVTHDTITPAALVGRAVPELEVGTSVVPAPGRHPLLVAGQTQTAQALADRLPLPPPLL
;
A
#
# COMPACT_ATOMS: atom_id res chain seq x y z
N MET A 1 -1.19 10.60 6.96
CA MET A 1 -0.71 9.22 7.19
C MET A 1 -1.51 8.54 8.29
N ASP A 2 -1.67 9.16 9.45
CA ASP A 2 -2.49 8.59 10.55
C ASP A 2 -3.92 8.25 10.13
N ALA A 3 -4.54 9.11 9.32
CA ALA A 3 -5.87 8.85 8.76
C ALA A 3 -5.93 7.58 7.88
N ALA A 4 -4.85 7.23 7.18
CA ALA A 4 -4.79 5.98 6.39
C ALA A 4 -4.72 4.76 7.30
N VAL A 5 -3.96 4.85 8.40
CA VAL A 5 -3.91 3.80 9.43
C VAL A 5 -5.26 3.63 10.09
N GLU A 6 -5.93 4.73 10.43
CA GLU A 6 -7.25 4.68 11.04
C GLU A 6 -8.29 4.07 10.09
N PHE A 7 -8.24 4.45 8.81
CA PHE A 7 -9.07 3.80 7.79
C PHE A 7 -8.81 2.28 7.71
N GLY A 8 -7.54 1.85 7.81
CA GLY A 8 -7.18 0.44 7.89
C GLY A 8 -7.78 -0.27 9.10
N ARG A 9 -7.74 0.34 10.29
CA ARG A 9 -8.38 -0.23 11.49
C ARG A 9 -9.88 -0.36 11.35
N VAL A 10 -10.53 0.67 10.79
CA VAL A 10 -11.97 0.65 10.51
C VAL A 10 -12.31 -0.47 9.53
N ALA A 11 -11.54 -0.62 8.44
CA ALA A 11 -11.72 -1.69 7.46
C ALA A 11 -11.60 -3.09 8.10
N ALA A 12 -10.56 -3.31 8.92
CA ALA A 12 -10.41 -4.56 9.68
C ALA A 12 -11.57 -4.78 10.66
N GLY A 13 -12.06 -3.72 11.32
CA GLY A 13 -13.23 -3.77 12.20
C GLY A 13 -14.53 -4.19 11.50
N PHE A 14 -14.63 -3.96 10.19
CA PHE A 14 -15.73 -4.47 9.35
C PHE A 14 -15.50 -5.91 8.83
N GLY A 15 -14.42 -6.57 9.23
CA GLY A 15 -14.08 -7.92 8.79
C GLY A 15 -13.48 -7.99 7.38
N LEU A 16 -13.05 -6.86 6.81
CA LEU A 16 -12.29 -6.87 5.56
C LEU A 16 -10.92 -7.48 5.80
N ARG A 17 -10.41 -8.21 4.81
CA ARG A 17 -9.11 -8.89 4.86
C ARG A 17 -8.05 -8.26 3.95
N SER A 18 -8.45 -7.35 3.05
CA SER A 18 -7.52 -6.73 2.12
C SER A 18 -7.87 -5.27 1.84
N LEU A 19 -6.85 -4.43 1.61
CA LEU A 19 -6.99 -3.01 1.28
C LEU A 19 -6.00 -2.60 0.17
N TRP A 20 -6.52 -1.97 -0.89
CA TRP A 20 -5.73 -1.56 -2.06
C TRP A 20 -5.78 -0.04 -2.25
N PHE A 21 -4.64 0.63 -2.16
CA PHE A 21 -4.52 2.08 -2.33
C PHE A 21 -4.35 2.47 -3.79
N GLY A 22 -5.28 3.27 -4.33
CA GLY A 22 -5.17 3.86 -5.67
C GLY A 22 -4.36 5.15 -5.68
N GLN A 23 -3.59 5.38 -6.76
CA GLN A 23 -2.72 6.56 -6.85
C GLN A 23 -3.55 7.83 -6.94
N THR A 24 -3.25 8.78 -6.06
CA THR A 24 -3.86 10.11 -6.06
C THR A 24 -2.85 11.15 -6.56
N VAL A 25 -3.33 12.28 -7.06
CA VAL A 25 -2.50 13.33 -7.72
C VAL A 25 -1.41 13.90 -6.80
N THR A 26 -1.50 13.68 -5.48
CA THR A 26 -0.69 14.38 -4.48
C THR A 26 0.30 13.51 -3.69
N HIS A 27 0.05 12.20 -3.54
CA HIS A 27 0.88 11.33 -2.69
C HIS A 27 1.09 9.96 -3.33
N ASP A 28 2.32 9.45 -3.26
CA ASP A 28 2.67 8.08 -3.68
C ASP A 28 2.00 7.03 -2.78
N THR A 29 1.32 6.06 -3.39
CA THR A 29 0.54 5.00 -2.72
C THR A 29 1.36 3.95 -1.99
N ILE A 30 2.65 3.83 -2.30
CA ILE A 30 3.55 2.83 -1.71
C ILE A 30 3.72 3.08 -0.20
N THR A 31 3.92 4.34 0.21
CA THR A 31 4.14 4.72 1.60
C THR A 31 2.93 4.48 2.53
N PRO A 32 1.71 4.95 2.21
CA PRO A 32 0.54 4.65 3.05
C PRO A 32 0.25 3.15 3.09
N ALA A 33 0.44 2.41 1.99
CA ALA A 33 0.27 0.96 1.99
C ALA A 33 1.23 0.27 2.98
N ALA A 34 2.50 0.67 3.02
CA ALA A 34 3.48 0.15 3.97
C ALA A 34 3.13 0.49 5.44
N LEU A 35 2.69 1.73 5.70
CA LEU A 35 2.31 2.15 7.05
C LEU A 35 1.10 1.40 7.57
N VAL A 36 0.07 1.20 6.74
CA VAL A 36 -1.11 0.43 7.14
C VAL A 36 -0.78 -1.05 7.31
N GLY A 37 -0.02 -1.65 6.38
CA GLY A 37 0.39 -3.05 6.51
C GLY A 37 1.19 -3.33 7.80
N ARG A 38 2.04 -2.40 8.23
CA ARG A 38 2.74 -2.48 9.51
C ARG A 38 1.80 -2.32 10.71
N ALA A 39 0.85 -1.38 10.63
CA ALA A 39 0.00 -1.02 11.77
C ALA A 39 -1.23 -1.91 11.96
N VAL A 40 -1.66 -2.61 10.91
CA VAL A 40 -2.86 -3.46 10.88
C VAL A 40 -2.48 -4.80 10.22
N PRO A 41 -1.78 -5.70 10.94
CA PRO A 41 -1.22 -6.92 10.38
C PRO A 41 -2.26 -7.95 9.90
N GLU A 42 -3.54 -7.71 10.23
CA GLU A 42 -4.68 -8.55 9.85
C GLU A 42 -5.14 -8.28 8.42
N LEU A 43 -4.72 -7.15 7.83
CA LEU A 43 -5.02 -6.76 6.46
C LEU A 43 -3.89 -7.09 5.51
N GLU A 44 -4.24 -7.70 4.38
CA GLU A 44 -3.42 -7.72 3.18
C GLU A 44 -3.46 -6.34 2.50
N VAL A 45 -2.34 -5.61 2.45
CA VAL A 45 -2.33 -4.23 1.95
C VAL A 45 -1.44 -4.09 0.74
N GLY A 46 -1.90 -3.39 -0.30
CA GLY A 46 -1.05 -3.05 -1.44
C GLY A 46 -1.54 -1.84 -2.22
N THR A 47 -1.07 -1.72 -3.45
CA THR A 47 -1.38 -0.58 -4.34
C THR A 47 -2.15 -1.03 -5.58
N SER A 48 -3.17 -0.28 -6.01
CA SER A 48 -3.92 -0.54 -7.26
C SER A 48 -4.24 0.78 -7.96
N VAL A 49 -3.34 1.38 -8.73
CA VAL A 49 -2.04 0.92 -9.26
C VAL A 49 -0.91 1.88 -8.86
N VAL A 50 0.34 1.54 -9.16
CA VAL A 50 1.44 2.53 -9.19
C VAL A 50 1.59 3.03 -10.64
N PRO A 51 1.40 4.33 -10.93
CA PRO A 51 1.62 4.87 -12.27
C PRO A 51 3.08 4.76 -12.65
N ALA A 52 3.33 4.01 -13.72
CA ALA A 52 4.66 3.84 -14.31
C ALA A 52 5.12 5.03 -15.18
N PRO A 53 4.25 5.68 -16.00
CA PRO A 53 4.69 6.80 -16.82
C PRO A 53 5.26 7.94 -15.99
N GLY A 54 6.42 8.48 -16.42
CA GLY A 54 7.07 9.61 -15.76
C GLY A 54 7.94 9.27 -14.54
N ARG A 55 8.07 7.99 -14.16
CA ARG A 55 8.97 7.54 -13.06
C ARG A 55 9.99 6.53 -13.57
N HIS A 56 11.25 6.68 -13.15
CA HIS A 56 12.30 5.72 -13.48
C HIS A 56 12.04 4.38 -12.76
N PRO A 57 12.04 3.22 -13.45
CA PRO A 57 11.69 1.92 -12.83
C PRO A 57 12.52 1.57 -11.59
N LEU A 58 13.81 1.91 -11.58
CA LEU A 58 14.67 1.68 -10.39
C LEU A 58 14.24 2.47 -9.15
N LEU A 59 13.65 3.66 -9.32
CA LEU A 59 13.18 4.46 -8.19
C LEU A 59 11.93 3.81 -7.58
N VAL A 60 11.01 3.36 -8.43
CA VAL A 60 9.82 2.62 -7.98
C VAL A 60 10.23 1.34 -7.26
N ALA A 61 11.20 0.59 -7.81
CA ALA A 61 11.72 -0.62 -7.18
C ALA A 61 12.35 -0.34 -5.80
N GLY A 62 13.20 0.69 -5.68
CA GLY A 62 13.81 1.06 -4.40
C GLY A 62 12.79 1.47 -3.33
N GLN A 63 11.74 2.19 -3.73
CA GLN A 63 10.64 2.56 -2.83
C GLN A 63 9.85 1.33 -2.37
N THR A 64 9.53 0.41 -3.28
CA THR A 64 8.87 -0.85 -2.93
C THR A 64 9.72 -1.69 -1.99
N GLN A 65 11.03 -1.81 -2.21
CA GLN A 65 11.93 -2.54 -1.31
C GLN A 65 11.96 -1.92 0.10
N THR A 66 12.00 -0.58 0.18
CA THR A 66 11.95 0.13 1.46
C THR A 66 10.62 -0.10 2.18
N ALA A 67 9.51 -0.07 1.45
CA ALA A 67 8.18 -0.38 1.99
C ALA A 67 8.07 -1.83 2.48
N GLN A 68 8.62 -2.80 1.74
CA GLN A 68 8.64 -4.19 2.16
C GLN A 68 9.47 -4.39 3.43
N ALA A 69 10.61 -3.71 3.56
CA ALA A 69 11.42 -3.74 4.78
C ALA A 69 10.68 -3.16 6.00
N LEU A 70 9.73 -2.24 5.79
CA LEU A 70 8.93 -1.64 6.86
C LEU A 70 7.74 -2.52 7.30
N ALA A 71 7.07 -3.18 6.36
CA ALA A 71 5.81 -3.91 6.56
C ALA A 71 5.99 -5.44 6.57
N ASP A 72 7.23 -5.91 6.70
CA ASP A 72 7.69 -7.29 6.54
C ASP A 72 7.46 -7.94 5.16
N ARG A 73 6.33 -7.74 4.44
CA ARG A 73 6.11 -8.08 3.00
C ARG A 73 4.89 -7.33 2.46
N LEU A 74 5.07 -6.39 1.51
CA LEU A 74 3.95 -5.76 0.80
C LEU A 74 3.46 -6.64 -0.37
N PRO A 75 2.22 -7.17 -0.36
CA PRO A 75 1.65 -7.98 -1.44
C PRO A 75 1.41 -7.16 -2.72
N LEU A 76 1.52 -7.83 -3.87
CA LEU A 76 1.26 -7.25 -5.19
C LEU A 76 -0.26 -7.14 -5.44
N PRO A 77 -0.72 -6.12 -6.18
CA PRO A 77 -2.12 -6.04 -6.61
C PRO A 77 -2.61 -7.34 -7.23
N PRO A 78 -3.87 -7.75 -6.96
CA PRO A 78 -4.47 -8.87 -7.67
C PRO A 78 -4.49 -8.54 -9.17
N PRO A 79 -4.30 -9.54 -10.05
CA PRO A 79 -4.41 -9.31 -11.48
C PRO A 79 -5.78 -8.73 -11.80
N LEU A 80 -5.80 -7.61 -12.51
CA LEU A 80 -7.03 -7.05 -13.07
C LEU A 80 -7.44 -7.96 -14.23
N LEU A 81 -8.56 -8.67 -14.06
CA LEU A 81 -9.26 -9.36 -15.16
C LEU A 81 -9.95 -8.33 -16.06
#